data_AF-A0A815CNK2-F1
#
_entry.id   AF-A0A815CNK2-F1
#
_cell.length_a   1.000
_cell.length_b   1.000
_cell.length_c   1.000
_cell.angle_alpha   90.00
_cell.angle_beta   90.00
_cell.angle_gamma   90.00
#
_symmetry.space_group_name_H-M   'P 1'
#
loop_
_entity.id
_entity.type
_entity.pdbx_description
1 polymer ?
#
loop_
_entity_poly.entity_id
_entity_poly.type
_entity_poly.pdbx_seq_one_letter_code
_entity_poly.pdbx_strand_id
1 'polypeptide(L)'
;MLVIDNYVFQLNKTTTTTKYYRCEHRECGATVHTDINDVLLKTKGDHCHVIEPEKNKIRIFKQVVKERAINESTPIPKIYEEESAKMILSPATIAILPSQREMKLKGLAIGMNQIFDPSTIISDFEQGLGEAISSEFPNSNHIGCYFHFTQAVYRHIQQFGLSSAYINDENIRMICRKLMALALLPSSVVLKSFEDLYESVLLASSSELGSLRPLFDYFENYWIKRIDINKWNVYGIRIRTNNNAEGFHNRLNLRIAKYHPNIWTFIRCIQGEENRFNHVLIQMIGGLAARSKTAATNAIQQRIDTLYLRYQNNDITVDELLNGLSYVVAKNTTSKRKK
;
A
#
# COMPACT_ATOMS: atom_id res chain seq x y z
N MET A 1 13.64 -1.43 33.60
CA MET A 1 14.89 -0.63 33.72
C MET A 1 14.86 -0.01 35.09
N LEU A 2 15.95 -0.07 35.85
CA LEU A 2 16.02 0.48 37.22
C LEU A 2 17.00 1.64 37.27
N VAL A 3 16.67 2.70 37.99
CA VAL A 3 17.53 3.88 38.15
C VAL A 3 17.76 4.13 39.64
N ILE A 4 19.02 4.16 40.05
CA ILE A 4 19.45 4.44 41.43
C ILE A 4 20.62 5.41 41.35
N ASP A 5 20.57 6.49 42.13
CA ASP A 5 21.63 7.51 42.20
C ASP A 5 22.05 8.06 40.82
N ASN A 6 21.07 8.21 39.92
CA ASN A 6 21.26 8.62 38.52
C ASN A 6 22.07 7.64 37.64
N TYR A 7 22.36 6.43 38.11
CA TYR A 7 22.89 5.33 37.31
C TYR A 7 21.78 4.43 36.82
N VAL A 8 21.93 3.91 35.60
CA VAL A 8 20.92 3.06 34.97
C VAL A 8 21.37 1.61 34.96
N PHE A 9 20.47 0.75 35.43
CA PHE A 9 20.68 -0.68 35.53
C PHE A 9 19.69 -1.44 34.65
N GLN A 10 20.20 -2.45 33.95
CA GLN A 10 19.42 -3.38 33.14
C GLN A 10 19.18 -4.67 33.91
N LEU A 11 17.98 -5.23 33.78
CA LEU A 11 17.63 -6.50 34.40
C LEU A 11 18.49 -7.59 33.75
N ASN A 12 19.21 -8.32 34.59
CA ASN A 12 20.09 -9.40 34.17
C ASN A 12 19.41 -10.76 34.39
N LYS A 13 18.82 -10.98 35.57
CA LYS A 13 18.11 -12.22 35.90
C LYS A 13 17.04 -11.98 36.97
N THR A 14 16.02 -12.83 36.98
CA THR A 14 14.96 -12.82 38.00
C THR A 14 14.88 -14.22 38.62
N THR A 15 14.87 -14.29 39.95
CA THR A 15 14.55 -15.50 40.72
C THR A 15 13.14 -15.38 41.30
N THR A 16 12.67 -16.42 41.99
CA THR A 16 11.35 -16.43 42.64
C THR A 16 11.15 -15.29 43.65
N THR A 17 12.23 -14.76 44.23
CA THR A 17 12.18 -13.74 45.29
C THR A 17 12.96 -12.47 44.97
N THR A 18 13.83 -12.45 43.95
CA THR A 18 14.79 -11.36 43.75
C THR A 18 15.05 -11.07 42.27
N LYS A 19 15.04 -9.79 41.90
CA LYS A 19 15.49 -9.31 40.59
C LYS A 19 16.93 -8.80 40.70
N TYR A 20 17.78 -9.19 39.76
CA TYR A 20 19.19 -8.82 39.71
C TYR A 20 19.43 -7.94 38.50
N TYR A 21 20.03 -6.78 38.74
CA TYR A 21 20.33 -5.79 37.74
C TYR A 21 21.83 -5.54 37.66
N ARG A 22 22.32 -5.26 36.46
CA ARG A 22 23.71 -4.85 36.20
C ARG A 22 23.72 -3.46 35.60
N CYS A 23 24.74 -2.67 35.91
CA CYS A 23 24.95 -1.39 35.27
C CYS A 23 25.02 -1.58 33.76
N GLU A 24 24.36 -0.68 33.03
CA GLU A 24 24.28 -0.76 31.57
C GLU A 24 25.63 -0.53 30.89
N HIS A 25 26.52 0.25 31.51
CA HIS A 25 27.82 0.53 30.93
C HIS A 25 28.64 -0.77 30.90
N ARG A 26 29.03 -1.21 29.70
CA ARG A 26 29.62 -2.54 29.46
C ARG A 26 30.84 -2.85 30.34
N GLU A 27 31.64 -1.83 30.60
CA GLU A 27 32.88 -1.93 31.38
C GLU A 27 32.65 -1.72 32.89
N CYS A 28 31.39 -1.46 33.30
CA CYS A 28 31.02 -1.27 34.69
C CYS A 28 30.60 -2.59 35.37
N GLY A 29 31.19 -2.82 36.55
CA GLY A 29 30.91 -4.00 37.39
C GLY A 29 29.77 -3.80 38.40
N ALA A 30 29.18 -2.62 38.49
CA ALA A 30 28.16 -2.31 39.48
C ALA A 30 26.88 -3.12 39.26
N THR A 31 26.28 -3.61 40.35
CA THR A 31 25.09 -4.46 40.36
C THR A 31 24.13 -4.03 41.46
N VAL A 32 22.84 -4.25 41.22
CA VAL A 32 21.75 -3.90 42.12
C VAL A 32 20.78 -5.06 42.20
N HIS A 33 20.32 -5.41 43.40
CA HIS A 33 19.30 -6.42 43.62
C HIS A 33 18.07 -5.78 44.23
N THR A 34 16.89 -6.12 43.73
CA THR A 34 15.61 -5.73 44.33
C THR A 34 14.78 -6.96 44.63
N ASP A 35 13.77 -6.82 45.48
CA ASP A 35 12.72 -7.85 45.58
C ASP A 35 11.84 -7.84 44.31
N ILE A 36 10.82 -8.70 44.29
CA ILE A 36 9.86 -8.78 43.17
C ILE A 36 9.05 -7.50 42.96
N ASN A 37 8.89 -6.67 44.00
CA ASN A 37 8.15 -5.41 44.00
C ASN A 37 9.06 -4.20 43.76
N ASP A 38 10.30 -4.43 43.31
CA ASP A 38 11.31 -3.41 43.01
C ASP A 38 11.78 -2.61 44.24
N VAL A 39 11.63 -3.16 45.45
CA VAL A 39 12.23 -2.62 46.67
C VAL A 39 13.71 -3.01 46.73
N LEU A 40 14.58 -2.03 46.96
CA LEU A 40 16.03 -2.20 46.98
C LEU A 40 16.47 -3.15 48.11
N LEU A 41 17.15 -4.24 47.75
CA LEU A 41 17.72 -5.19 48.70
C LEU A 41 19.22 -4.98 48.89
N LYS A 42 19.96 -4.74 47.78
CA LYS A 42 21.42 -4.64 47.83
C LYS A 42 22.00 -3.88 46.64
N THR A 43 23.00 -3.04 46.89
CA THR A 43 23.88 -2.44 45.88
C THR A 43 25.30 -3.01 46.05
N LYS A 44 26.01 -3.27 44.94
CA LYS A 44 27.37 -3.81 44.97
C LYS A 44 28.22 -3.30 43.81
N GLY A 45 29.40 -2.75 44.15
CA GLY A 45 30.44 -2.32 43.22
C GLY A 45 30.36 -0.82 42.89
N ASP A 46 31.53 -0.19 42.75
CA ASP A 46 31.65 1.21 42.38
C ASP A 46 31.52 1.40 40.86
N HIS A 47 31.07 2.59 40.47
CA HIS A 47 30.94 2.96 39.06
C HIS A 47 32.27 3.52 38.54
N CYS A 48 32.71 3.03 37.38
CA CYS A 48 33.95 3.46 36.71
C CYS A 48 33.72 4.49 35.59
N HIS A 49 32.54 5.11 35.54
CA HIS A 49 32.17 6.05 34.48
C HIS A 49 31.45 7.27 35.05
N VAL A 50 31.51 8.38 34.31
CA VAL A 50 30.86 9.64 34.68
C VAL A 50 29.34 9.48 34.59
N ILE A 51 28.62 10.11 35.53
CA ILE A 51 27.16 10.19 35.51
C ILE A 51 26.76 11.19 34.42
N GLU A 52 25.86 10.79 33.51
CA GLU A 52 25.23 11.69 32.55
C GLU A 52 23.77 11.95 32.95
N PRO A 53 23.52 12.75 34.01
CA PRO A 53 22.20 12.85 34.64
C PRO A 53 21.14 13.36 33.66
N GLU A 54 21.52 14.26 32.75
CA GLU A 54 20.60 14.83 31.76
C GLU A 54 20.19 13.82 30.68
N LYS A 55 21.11 12.96 30.22
CA LYS A 55 20.75 11.89 29.27
C LYS A 55 19.87 10.82 29.92
N ASN A 56 20.13 10.51 31.19
CA ASN A 56 19.35 9.54 31.95
C ASN A 56 17.93 10.04 32.22
N LYS A 57 17.76 11.32 32.58
CA LYS A 57 16.44 11.98 32.68
C LYS A 57 15.64 11.86 31.38
N ILE A 58 16.24 12.20 30.24
CA ILE A 58 15.59 12.12 28.92
C ILE A 58 15.17 10.69 28.59
N ARG A 59 15.99 9.71 28.99
CA ARG A 59 15.70 8.30 28.76
C ARG A 59 14.53 7.79 29.62
N ILE A 60 14.48 8.19 30.88
CA ILE A 60 13.34 7.92 31.78
C ILE A 60 12.08 8.54 31.19
N PHE A 61 12.13 9.81 30.79
CA PHE A 61 11.02 10.49 30.13
C PHE A 61 10.50 9.73 28.90
N LYS A 62 11.41 9.30 28.00
CA LYS A 62 11.05 8.48 26.82
C LYS A 62 10.37 7.17 27.20
N GLN A 63 10.76 6.56 28.32
CA GLN A 63 10.19 5.29 28.77
C GLN A 63 8.79 5.49 29.37
N VAL A 64 8.61 6.49 30.24
CA VAL A 64 7.31 6.81 30.84
C VAL A 64 6.27 7.18 29.78
N VAL A 65 6.64 8.04 28.82
CA VAL A 65 5.72 8.42 27.74
C VAL A 65 5.34 7.21 26.87
N LYS A 66 6.25 6.25 26.64
CA LYS A 66 5.95 5.01 25.91
C LYS A 66 5.03 4.08 26.69
N GLU A 67 5.30 3.85 27.97
CA GLU A 67 4.50 2.96 28.81
C GLU A 67 3.08 3.51 28.97
N ARG A 68 2.93 4.83 29.17
CA ARG A 68 1.61 5.48 29.16
C ARG A 68 0.95 5.35 27.79
N ALA A 69 1.63 5.69 26.68
CA ALA A 69 1.04 5.56 25.35
C ALA A 69 0.57 4.14 24.98
N ILE A 70 1.12 3.09 25.62
CA ILE A 70 0.68 1.70 25.44
C ILE A 70 -0.53 1.37 26.33
N ASN A 71 -0.54 1.85 27.57
CA ASN A 71 -1.49 1.42 28.60
C ASN A 71 -2.70 2.34 28.80
N GLU A 72 -2.67 3.56 28.26
CA GLU A 72 -3.78 4.52 28.35
C GLU A 72 -4.20 5.05 26.97
N SER A 73 -5.48 5.47 26.88
CA SER A 73 -6.07 6.06 25.68
C SER A 73 -5.82 7.57 25.54
N THR A 74 -5.06 8.17 26.45
CA THR A 74 -4.73 9.59 26.42
C THR A 74 -3.90 9.93 25.18
N PRO A 75 -4.21 11.01 24.45
CA PRO A 75 -3.41 11.42 23.31
C PRO A 75 -1.95 11.74 23.70
N ILE A 76 -0.98 11.22 22.93
CA ILE A 76 0.47 11.44 23.15
C ILE A 76 0.84 12.92 23.41
N PRO A 77 0.27 13.93 22.72
CA PRO A 77 0.57 15.33 23.03
C PRO A 77 0.26 15.72 24.48
N LYS A 78 -0.86 15.22 25.01
CA LYS A 78 -1.31 15.48 26.37
C LYS A 78 -0.46 14.72 27.40
N ILE A 79 -0.12 13.46 27.12
CA ILE A 79 0.84 12.68 27.94
C ILE A 79 2.18 13.43 28.03
N TYR A 80 2.67 13.93 26.90
CA TYR A 80 3.94 14.65 26.83
C TYR A 80 3.91 15.96 27.61
N GLU A 81 2.83 16.73 27.54
CA GLU A 81 2.66 17.96 28.34
C GLU A 81 2.62 17.64 29.83
N GLU A 82 1.85 16.63 30.24
CA GLU A 82 1.74 16.20 31.64
C GLU A 82 3.08 15.69 32.20
N GLU A 83 3.82 14.88 31.44
CA GLU A 83 5.12 14.35 31.88
C GLU A 83 6.24 15.38 31.82
N SER A 84 6.19 16.31 30.86
CA SER A 84 7.19 17.38 30.79
C SER A 84 6.99 18.42 31.89
N ALA A 85 5.75 18.71 32.29
CA ALA A 85 5.43 19.59 33.43
C ALA A 85 5.88 19.02 34.79
N LYS A 86 5.98 17.68 34.91
CA LYS A 86 6.49 17.01 36.12
C LYS A 86 8.01 17.07 36.25
N MET A 87 8.74 17.33 35.16
CA MET A 87 10.19 17.40 35.20
C MET A 87 10.65 18.83 35.50
N ILE A 88 11.44 18.99 36.57
CA ILE A 88 12.25 20.20 36.76
C ILE A 88 13.43 20.10 35.77
N LEU A 89 13.29 20.73 34.61
CA LEU A 89 14.25 20.65 33.51
C LEU A 89 15.17 21.89 33.49
N SER A 90 16.46 21.67 33.30
CA SER A 90 17.39 22.76 33.02
C SER A 90 17.25 23.22 31.56
N PRO A 91 17.67 24.44 31.21
CA PRO A 91 17.67 24.90 29.80
C PRO A 91 18.44 23.95 28.86
N ALA A 92 19.50 23.31 29.34
CA ALA A 92 20.26 22.32 28.58
C ALA A 92 19.48 21.01 28.37
N THR A 93 18.62 20.62 29.31
CA THR A 93 17.75 19.45 29.18
C THR A 93 16.61 19.69 28.20
N ILE A 94 16.03 20.89 28.22
CA ILE A 94 14.97 21.31 27.30
C ILE A 94 15.48 21.26 25.85
N ALA A 95 16.72 21.69 25.61
CA ALA A 95 17.33 21.66 24.28
C ALA A 95 17.57 20.25 23.70
N ILE A 96 17.65 19.22 24.56
CA ILE A 96 17.94 17.82 24.17
C ILE A 96 16.69 16.94 24.33
N LEU A 97 15.59 17.48 24.86
CA LEU A 97 14.33 16.77 25.03
C LEU A 97 13.82 16.33 23.63
N PRO A 98 13.46 15.05 23.44
CA PRO A 98 12.92 14.60 22.16
C PRO A 98 11.66 15.38 21.84
N SER A 99 11.58 15.98 20.65
CA SER A 99 10.40 16.76 20.27
C SER A 99 9.13 15.89 20.31
N GLN A 100 7.97 16.50 20.54
CA GLN A 100 6.67 15.82 20.43
C GLN A 100 6.53 15.04 19.10
N ARG A 101 7.17 15.54 18.03
CA ARG A 101 7.23 14.91 16.70
C ARG A 101 8.03 13.60 16.70
N GLU A 102 9.19 13.55 17.37
CA GLU A 102 10.00 12.33 17.53
C GLU A 102 9.30 11.27 18.38
N MET A 103 8.54 11.70 19.40
CA MET A 103 7.75 10.80 20.24
C MET A 103 6.55 10.23 19.50
N LYS A 104 5.87 11.03 18.67
CA LYS A 104 4.82 10.57 17.74
C LYS A 104 5.33 9.52 16.76
N LEU A 105 6.56 9.63 16.24
CA LEU A 105 7.12 8.67 15.28
C LEU A 105 7.25 7.25 15.84
N LYS A 106 7.63 7.09 17.12
CA LYS A 106 7.68 5.76 17.78
C LYS A 106 6.34 5.31 18.33
N GLY A 107 5.47 6.26 18.72
CA GLY A 107 4.12 5.97 19.19
C GLY A 107 3.12 5.65 18.07
N LEU A 108 3.23 6.23 16.87
CA LEU A 108 2.38 5.89 15.72
C LEU A 108 2.72 4.52 15.12
N ALA A 109 3.99 4.11 15.17
CA ALA A 109 4.41 2.78 14.72
C ALA A 109 3.84 1.64 15.59
N ILE A 110 3.39 1.95 16.82
CA ILE A 110 2.80 0.98 17.77
C ILE A 110 1.28 1.23 17.94
N GLY A 111 0.86 2.50 17.89
CA GLY A 111 -0.53 2.95 18.07
C GLY A 111 -1.43 2.80 16.86
N MET A 112 -0.89 2.38 15.72
CA MET A 112 -1.67 1.83 14.61
C MET A 112 -1.56 0.32 14.65
N ASN A 113 -2.16 -0.31 15.66
CA ASN A 113 -2.50 -1.73 15.63
C ASN A 113 -3.65 -1.97 14.61
N GLN A 114 -3.56 -1.33 13.44
CA GLN A 114 -4.44 -1.60 12.33
C GLN A 114 -3.92 -2.86 11.67
N ILE A 115 -4.64 -3.94 11.89
CA ILE A 115 -4.52 -5.15 11.10
C ILE A 115 -4.74 -4.71 9.64
N PHE A 116 -3.67 -4.77 8.84
CA PHE A 116 -3.75 -4.51 7.41
C PHE A 116 -4.41 -5.72 6.76
N ASP A 117 -5.74 -5.69 6.64
CA ASP A 117 -6.55 -6.74 6.04
C ASP A 117 -7.38 -6.14 4.89
N PRO A 118 -6.79 -5.96 3.70
CA PRO A 118 -7.49 -5.39 2.56
C PRO A 118 -8.57 -6.35 2.06
N SER A 119 -9.78 -5.84 1.83
CA SER A 119 -10.86 -6.64 1.22
C SER A 119 -10.60 -6.97 -0.26
N THR A 120 -9.78 -6.18 -0.94
CA THR A 120 -9.48 -6.32 -2.36
C THR A 120 -8.06 -5.87 -2.64
N ILE A 121 -7.31 -6.68 -3.39
CA ILE A 121 -5.96 -6.38 -3.83
C ILE A 121 -5.94 -6.39 -5.36
N ILE A 122 -5.36 -5.34 -5.94
CA ILE A 122 -5.18 -5.21 -7.39
C ILE A 122 -3.71 -5.18 -7.72
N SER A 123 -3.26 -6.17 -8.49
CA SER A 123 -1.87 -6.29 -8.95
C SER A 123 -1.81 -6.56 -10.45
N ASP A 124 -0.61 -6.63 -11.01
CA ASP A 124 -0.41 -7.28 -12.31
C ASP A 124 -0.71 -8.80 -12.22
N PHE A 125 -0.55 -9.49 -13.36
CA PHE A 125 -0.81 -10.93 -13.50
C PHE A 125 0.45 -11.77 -13.24
N GLU A 126 1.40 -11.29 -12.43
CA GLU A 126 2.57 -12.09 -12.07
C GLU A 126 2.19 -13.23 -11.11
N GLN A 127 2.53 -14.46 -11.51
CA GLN A 127 2.17 -15.66 -10.77
C GLN A 127 2.72 -15.64 -9.33
N GLY A 128 4.00 -15.33 -9.16
CA GLY A 128 4.63 -15.30 -7.84
C GLY A 128 4.03 -14.23 -6.91
N LEU A 129 3.59 -13.10 -7.46
CA LEU A 129 2.88 -12.08 -6.70
C LEU A 129 1.49 -12.57 -6.27
N GLY A 130 0.76 -13.24 -7.17
CA GLY A 130 -0.55 -13.84 -6.85
C GLY A 130 -0.46 -14.92 -5.77
N GLU A 131 0.58 -15.76 -5.81
CA GLU A 131 0.85 -16.79 -4.80
C GLU A 131 1.16 -16.16 -3.44
N ALA A 132 2.03 -15.14 -3.40
CA ALA A 132 2.34 -14.40 -2.18
C ALA A 132 1.10 -13.70 -1.60
N ILE A 133 0.27 -13.06 -2.44
CA ILE A 133 -0.98 -12.42 -1.98
C ILE A 133 -1.93 -13.45 -1.39
N SER A 134 -2.08 -14.61 -2.02
CA SER A 134 -2.98 -15.67 -1.54
C SER A 134 -2.51 -16.27 -0.22
N SER A 135 -1.19 -16.34 0.00
CA SER A 135 -0.58 -16.79 1.25
C SER A 135 -0.77 -15.78 2.39
N GLU A 136 -0.48 -14.50 2.14
CA GLU A 136 -0.48 -13.46 3.18
C GLU A 136 -1.87 -12.87 3.45
N PHE A 137 -2.74 -12.86 2.43
CA PHE A 137 -4.09 -12.26 2.49
C PHE A 137 -5.16 -13.22 1.94
N PRO A 138 -5.38 -14.39 2.58
CA PRO A 138 -6.29 -15.41 2.07
C PRO A 138 -7.75 -14.95 1.98
N ASN A 139 -8.14 -13.95 2.77
CA ASN A 139 -9.50 -13.37 2.77
C ASN A 139 -9.68 -12.22 1.77
N SER A 140 -8.60 -11.74 1.15
CA SER A 140 -8.65 -10.64 0.20
C SER A 140 -9.09 -11.15 -1.17
N ASN A 141 -10.00 -10.42 -1.83
CA ASN A 141 -10.28 -10.65 -3.24
C ASN A 141 -9.10 -10.14 -4.10
N HIS A 142 -8.31 -11.06 -4.65
CA HIS A 142 -7.20 -10.71 -5.54
C HIS A 142 -7.64 -10.68 -7.00
N ILE A 143 -7.50 -9.51 -7.62
CA ILE A 143 -7.94 -9.22 -8.98
C ILE A 143 -6.79 -8.60 -9.78
N GLY A 144 -6.67 -8.98 -11.04
CA GLY A 144 -5.72 -8.41 -11.98
C GLY A 144 -6.07 -6.97 -12.37
N CYS A 145 -5.02 -6.19 -12.61
CA CYS A 145 -5.10 -4.80 -13.01
C CYS A 145 -5.69 -4.70 -14.43
N TYR A 146 -6.78 -3.94 -14.56
CA TYR A 146 -7.46 -3.72 -15.83
C TYR A 146 -6.55 -3.09 -16.90
N PHE A 147 -5.64 -2.20 -16.50
CA PHE A 147 -4.66 -1.63 -17.43
C PHE A 147 -3.76 -2.71 -18.03
N HIS A 148 -3.19 -3.59 -17.18
CA HIS A 148 -2.34 -4.69 -17.64
C HIS A 148 -3.12 -5.70 -18.50
N PHE A 149 -4.38 -5.98 -18.16
CA PHE A 149 -5.27 -6.78 -18.98
C PHE A 149 -5.45 -6.19 -20.38
N THR A 150 -5.88 -4.91 -20.49
CA THR A 150 -6.05 -4.24 -21.79
C THR A 150 -4.74 -4.16 -22.58
N GLN A 151 -3.61 -3.96 -21.91
CA GLN A 151 -2.29 -3.95 -22.52
C GLN A 151 -1.86 -5.33 -23.02
N ALA A 152 -2.22 -6.42 -22.33
CA ALA A 152 -1.98 -7.78 -22.79
C ALA A 152 -2.75 -8.09 -24.08
N VAL A 153 -4.03 -7.70 -24.15
CA VAL A 153 -4.83 -7.82 -25.38
C VAL A 153 -4.23 -6.98 -26.50
N TYR A 154 -3.86 -5.73 -26.23
CA TYR A 154 -3.24 -4.86 -27.23
C TYR A 154 -1.89 -5.38 -27.74
N ARG A 155 -1.06 -5.97 -26.88
CA ARG A 155 0.18 -6.63 -27.32
C ARG A 155 -0.07 -7.75 -28.33
N HIS A 156 -1.15 -8.51 -28.18
CA HIS A 156 -1.51 -9.56 -29.14
C HIS A 156 -2.06 -8.96 -30.45
N ILE A 157 -2.81 -7.86 -30.40
CA ILE A 157 -3.16 -7.08 -31.60
C ILE A 157 -1.89 -6.72 -32.39
N GLN A 158 -0.82 -6.30 -31.70
CA GLN A 158 0.45 -5.98 -32.34
C GLN A 158 1.15 -7.22 -32.90
N GLN A 159 1.24 -8.30 -32.14
CA GLN A 159 1.90 -9.55 -32.54
C GLN A 159 1.23 -10.21 -33.75
N PHE A 160 -0.08 -10.09 -33.88
CA PHE A 160 -0.83 -10.60 -35.03
C PHE A 160 -0.83 -9.66 -36.24
N GLY A 161 -0.06 -8.56 -36.21
CA GLY A 161 0.02 -7.62 -37.34
C GLY A 161 -1.21 -6.71 -37.51
N LEU A 162 -2.15 -6.73 -36.57
CA LEU A 162 -3.43 -6.01 -36.62
C LEU A 162 -3.32 -4.53 -36.24
N SER A 163 -2.10 -4.02 -36.00
CA SER A 163 -1.88 -2.63 -35.54
C SER A 163 -2.42 -1.59 -36.52
N SER A 164 -2.15 -1.77 -37.82
CA SER A 164 -2.63 -0.85 -38.86
C SER A 164 -4.16 -0.86 -38.93
N ALA A 165 -4.77 -2.04 -38.95
CA ALA A 165 -6.22 -2.21 -38.97
C ALA A 165 -6.88 -1.59 -37.72
N TYR A 166 -6.34 -1.84 -36.52
CA TYR A 166 -6.82 -1.21 -35.29
C TYR A 166 -6.75 0.32 -35.31
N ILE A 167 -5.72 0.89 -35.95
CA ILE A 167 -5.54 2.35 -36.03
C ILE A 167 -6.43 2.95 -37.12
N ASN A 168 -6.64 2.29 -38.25
CA ASN A 168 -7.26 2.90 -39.42
C ASN A 168 -8.72 2.48 -39.65
N ASP A 169 -9.15 1.31 -39.17
CA ASP A 169 -10.52 0.81 -39.29
C ASP A 169 -11.27 0.97 -37.95
N GLU A 170 -12.34 1.76 -37.98
CA GLU A 170 -13.19 2.01 -36.81
C GLU A 170 -13.94 0.77 -36.32
N ASN A 171 -14.43 -0.09 -37.21
CA ASN A 171 -15.14 -1.31 -36.86
C ASN A 171 -14.21 -2.31 -36.17
N ILE A 172 -13.02 -2.54 -36.74
CA ILE A 172 -12.00 -3.39 -36.13
C ILE A 172 -11.58 -2.84 -34.76
N ARG A 173 -11.35 -1.53 -34.67
CA ARG A 173 -11.03 -0.88 -33.40
C ARG A 173 -12.15 -1.04 -32.38
N MET A 174 -13.40 -0.96 -32.81
CA MET A 174 -14.58 -1.10 -31.97
C MET A 174 -14.68 -2.52 -31.41
N ILE A 175 -14.55 -3.55 -32.24
CA ILE A 175 -14.59 -4.95 -31.79
C ILE A 175 -13.46 -5.24 -30.80
N CYS A 176 -12.23 -4.80 -31.09
CA CYS A 176 -11.10 -4.94 -30.16
C CYS A 176 -11.38 -4.24 -28.81
N ARG A 177 -12.04 -3.08 -28.82
CA ARG A 177 -12.45 -2.38 -27.60
C ARG A 177 -13.59 -3.08 -26.87
N LYS A 178 -14.56 -3.68 -27.57
CA LYS A 178 -15.59 -4.52 -26.96
C LYS A 178 -14.97 -5.73 -26.26
N LEU A 179 -14.02 -6.41 -26.91
CA LEU A 179 -13.29 -7.54 -26.33
C LEU A 179 -12.59 -7.16 -25.01
N MET A 180 -11.96 -5.99 -24.97
CA MET A 180 -11.38 -5.43 -23.73
C MET A 180 -12.44 -4.98 -22.71
N ALA A 181 -13.59 -4.48 -23.17
CA ALA A 181 -14.68 -4.04 -22.31
C ALA A 181 -15.44 -5.19 -21.65
N LEU A 182 -15.22 -6.45 -22.05
CA LEU A 182 -15.80 -7.62 -21.37
C LEU A 182 -15.45 -7.66 -19.88
N ALA A 183 -14.27 -7.16 -19.49
CA ALA A 183 -13.86 -7.07 -18.09
C ALA A 183 -14.74 -6.10 -17.27
N LEU A 184 -15.53 -5.26 -17.93
CA LEU A 184 -16.41 -4.27 -17.33
C LEU A 184 -17.88 -4.70 -17.37
N LEU A 185 -18.20 -5.88 -17.89
CA LEU A 185 -19.56 -6.44 -17.86
C LEU A 185 -19.81 -7.26 -16.58
N PRO A 186 -21.06 -7.41 -16.13
CA PRO A 186 -21.42 -8.40 -15.12
C PRO A 186 -20.87 -9.77 -15.51
N SER A 187 -20.19 -10.46 -14.59
CA SER A 187 -19.51 -11.74 -14.87
C SER A 187 -20.46 -12.79 -15.46
N SER A 188 -21.73 -12.77 -15.07
CA SER A 188 -22.77 -13.68 -15.56
C SER A 188 -23.06 -13.57 -17.07
N VAL A 189 -22.78 -12.43 -17.70
CA VAL A 189 -23.05 -12.20 -19.13
C VAL A 189 -21.78 -12.16 -19.99
N VAL A 190 -20.60 -12.27 -19.37
CA VAL A 190 -19.30 -12.19 -20.07
C VAL A 190 -19.16 -13.28 -21.13
N LEU A 191 -19.43 -14.54 -20.76
CA LEU A 191 -19.23 -15.68 -21.66
C LEU A 191 -20.14 -15.55 -22.90
N LYS A 192 -21.44 -15.29 -22.68
CA LYS A 192 -22.39 -15.12 -23.77
C LYS A 192 -22.02 -13.93 -24.67
N SER A 193 -21.61 -12.80 -24.08
CA SER A 193 -21.18 -11.62 -24.85
C SER A 193 -19.92 -11.89 -25.66
N PHE A 194 -19.00 -12.72 -25.15
CA PHE A 194 -17.81 -13.15 -25.90
C PHE A 194 -18.18 -14.05 -27.07
N GLU A 195 -19.05 -15.04 -26.86
CA GLU A 195 -19.54 -15.96 -27.89
C GLU A 195 -20.22 -15.19 -29.03
N ASP A 196 -21.13 -14.26 -28.70
CA ASP A 196 -21.83 -13.44 -29.71
C ASP A 196 -20.86 -12.58 -30.54
N LEU A 197 -19.83 -12.00 -29.89
CA LEU A 197 -18.76 -11.31 -30.61
C LEU A 197 -17.96 -12.25 -31.50
N TYR A 198 -17.62 -13.43 -30.99
CA TYR A 198 -16.78 -14.36 -31.73
C TYR A 198 -17.52 -14.91 -32.96
N GLU A 199 -18.80 -15.27 -32.82
CA GLU A 199 -19.65 -15.66 -33.93
C GLU A 199 -19.69 -14.58 -35.03
N SER A 200 -19.79 -13.30 -34.66
CA SER A 200 -19.78 -12.20 -35.64
C SER A 200 -18.48 -12.15 -36.46
N VAL A 201 -17.34 -12.45 -35.83
CA VAL A 201 -16.02 -12.51 -36.50
C VAL A 201 -15.90 -13.74 -37.40
N LEU A 202 -16.43 -14.89 -36.97
CA LEU A 202 -16.41 -16.13 -37.75
C LEU A 202 -17.27 -16.03 -39.01
N LEU A 203 -18.47 -15.45 -38.89
CA LEU A 203 -19.39 -15.24 -40.01
C LEU A 203 -18.83 -14.23 -41.02
N ALA A 204 -18.02 -13.28 -40.57
CA ALA A 204 -17.41 -12.26 -41.40
C ALA A 204 -16.04 -12.66 -41.99
N SER A 205 -15.78 -13.97 -42.13
CA SER A 205 -14.48 -14.54 -42.53
C SER A 205 -13.93 -14.06 -43.89
N SER A 206 -14.78 -13.62 -44.81
CA SER A 206 -14.39 -13.05 -46.11
C SER A 206 -14.11 -11.54 -46.06
N SER A 207 -14.34 -10.88 -44.93
CA SER A 207 -14.11 -9.45 -44.73
C SER A 207 -12.85 -9.17 -43.89
N GLU A 208 -12.42 -7.91 -43.82
CA GLU A 208 -11.32 -7.50 -42.93
C GLU A 208 -11.60 -7.85 -41.45
N LEU A 209 -12.87 -7.99 -41.05
CA LEU A 209 -13.25 -8.41 -39.70
C LEU A 209 -12.77 -9.83 -39.36
N GLY A 210 -12.75 -10.73 -40.36
CA GLY A 210 -12.26 -12.10 -40.21
C GLY A 210 -10.78 -12.17 -39.81
N SER A 211 -10.01 -11.11 -40.07
CA SER A 211 -8.61 -11.00 -39.64
C SER A 211 -8.44 -10.99 -38.11
N LEU A 212 -9.51 -10.72 -37.34
CA LEU A 212 -9.50 -10.73 -35.88
C LEU A 212 -9.51 -12.13 -35.28
N ARG A 213 -9.78 -13.18 -36.06
CA ARG A 213 -9.90 -14.56 -35.55
C ARG A 213 -8.74 -14.99 -34.64
N PRO A 214 -7.44 -14.79 -34.99
CA PRO A 214 -6.33 -15.17 -34.11
C PRO A 214 -6.36 -14.46 -32.74
N LEU A 215 -6.87 -13.23 -32.69
CA LEU A 215 -7.03 -12.50 -31.43
C LEU A 215 -8.13 -13.11 -30.56
N PHE A 216 -9.24 -13.51 -31.15
CA PHE A 216 -10.34 -14.19 -30.44
C PHE A 216 -9.93 -15.59 -29.97
N ASP A 217 -9.21 -16.35 -30.79
CA ASP A 217 -8.63 -17.64 -30.41
C ASP A 217 -7.69 -17.48 -29.20
N TYR A 218 -6.82 -16.47 -29.22
CA TYR A 218 -5.98 -16.15 -28.06
C TYR A 218 -6.82 -15.82 -26.83
N PHE A 219 -7.82 -14.95 -26.97
CA PHE A 219 -8.64 -14.50 -25.86
C PHE A 219 -9.41 -15.65 -25.22
N GLU A 220 -10.02 -16.52 -26.04
CA GLU A 220 -10.72 -17.70 -25.57
C GLU A 220 -9.78 -18.64 -24.81
N ASN A 221 -8.64 -18.99 -25.41
CA ASN A 221 -7.73 -19.98 -24.84
C ASN A 221 -7.03 -19.49 -23.57
N TYR A 222 -6.74 -18.19 -23.46
CA TYR A 222 -6.05 -17.62 -22.31
C TYR A 222 -7.02 -17.05 -21.27
N TRP A 223 -7.85 -16.07 -21.64
CA TRP A 223 -8.67 -15.31 -20.69
C TRP A 223 -9.98 -16.00 -20.30
N ILE A 224 -10.54 -16.86 -21.15
CA ILE A 224 -11.77 -17.60 -20.84
C ILE A 224 -11.45 -18.99 -20.26
N LYS A 225 -10.57 -19.75 -20.92
CA LYS A 225 -10.32 -21.17 -20.56
C LYS A 225 -9.25 -21.34 -19.47
N ARG A 226 -8.21 -20.51 -19.45
CA ARG A 226 -7.05 -20.68 -18.55
C ARG A 226 -7.11 -19.79 -17.31
N ILE A 227 -7.51 -18.53 -17.45
CA ILE A 227 -7.64 -17.58 -16.34
C ILE A 227 -9.11 -17.51 -15.92
N ASP A 228 -9.39 -17.66 -14.63
CA ASP A 228 -10.74 -17.49 -14.08
C ASP A 228 -11.28 -16.07 -14.36
N ILE A 229 -12.52 -15.95 -14.81
CA ILE A 229 -13.17 -14.67 -15.14
C ILE A 229 -13.09 -13.69 -13.97
N ASN A 230 -13.26 -14.16 -12.74
CA ASN A 230 -13.22 -13.33 -11.54
C ASN A 230 -11.82 -12.72 -11.28
N LYS A 231 -10.76 -13.29 -11.87
CA LYS A 231 -9.40 -12.76 -11.74
C LYS A 231 -9.11 -11.56 -12.64
N TRP A 232 -9.91 -11.29 -13.67
CA TRP A 232 -9.70 -10.13 -14.55
C TRP A 232 -10.94 -9.27 -14.75
N ASN A 233 -12.12 -9.76 -14.34
CA ASN A 233 -13.34 -8.97 -14.31
C ASN A 233 -13.28 -7.93 -13.19
N VAL A 234 -13.57 -6.68 -13.55
CA VAL A 234 -13.52 -5.50 -12.68
C VAL A 234 -14.87 -4.76 -12.67
N TYR A 235 -15.96 -5.47 -12.98
CA TYR A 235 -17.32 -4.93 -12.91
C TYR A 235 -17.65 -4.48 -11.48
N GLY A 236 -18.25 -3.29 -11.36
CA GLY A 236 -18.59 -2.70 -10.06
C GLY A 236 -17.40 -2.16 -9.25
N ILE A 237 -16.15 -2.38 -9.67
CA ILE A 237 -14.97 -1.95 -8.91
C ILE A 237 -14.60 -0.51 -9.29
N ARG A 238 -14.41 0.38 -8.30
CA ARG A 238 -14.06 1.81 -8.54
C ARG A 238 -12.57 2.06 -8.78
N ILE A 239 -11.69 1.23 -8.23
CA ILE A 239 -10.24 1.29 -8.44
C ILE A 239 -9.90 0.04 -9.26
N ARG A 240 -9.31 0.20 -10.44
CA ARG A 240 -9.09 -0.93 -11.39
C ARG A 240 -7.64 -1.04 -11.83
N THR A 241 -6.78 -0.16 -11.33
CA THR A 241 -5.40 0.01 -11.78
C THR A 241 -4.46 0.03 -10.59
N ASN A 242 -3.26 -0.50 -10.74
CA ASN A 242 -2.19 -0.41 -9.74
C ASN A 242 -1.37 0.90 -9.83
N ASN A 243 -1.91 1.95 -10.47
CA ASN A 243 -1.24 3.25 -10.70
C ASN A 243 -0.62 3.88 -9.43
N ASN A 244 -1.18 3.60 -8.25
CA ASN A 244 -0.63 4.09 -6.99
C ASN A 244 0.74 3.45 -6.70
N ALA A 245 0.89 2.14 -6.92
CA ALA A 245 2.14 1.42 -6.76
C ALA A 245 3.16 1.85 -7.83
N GLU A 246 2.74 1.93 -9.10
CA GLU A 246 3.61 2.44 -10.18
C GLU A 246 4.08 3.88 -9.92
N GLY A 247 3.17 4.75 -9.45
CA GLY A 247 3.48 6.13 -9.10
C GLY A 247 4.44 6.23 -7.92
N PHE A 248 4.31 5.34 -6.94
CA PHE A 248 5.25 5.21 -5.84
C PHE A 248 6.64 4.77 -6.34
N HIS A 249 6.71 3.70 -7.14
CA HIS A 249 7.97 3.20 -7.72
C HIS A 249 8.67 4.27 -8.56
N ASN A 250 7.93 4.96 -9.44
CA ASN A 250 8.50 6.03 -10.26
C ASN A 250 9.05 7.17 -9.40
N ARG A 251 8.31 7.61 -8.36
CA ARG A 251 8.82 8.63 -7.43
C ARG A 251 10.08 8.15 -6.72
N LEU A 252 10.09 6.91 -6.23
CA LEU A 252 11.22 6.34 -5.52
C LEU A 252 12.45 6.30 -6.44
N ASN A 253 12.30 5.84 -7.69
CA ASN A 253 13.36 5.82 -8.68
C ASN A 253 13.90 7.23 -8.99
N LEU A 254 13.02 8.21 -9.14
CA LEU A 254 13.41 9.61 -9.34
C LEU A 254 14.16 10.20 -8.14
N ARG A 255 13.79 9.82 -6.91
CA ARG A 255 14.44 10.28 -5.69
C ARG A 255 15.81 9.63 -5.47
N ILE A 256 15.92 8.33 -5.76
CA ILE A 256 17.18 7.61 -5.71
C ILE A 256 18.14 8.14 -6.78
N ALA A 257 17.62 8.47 -7.98
CA ALA A 257 18.34 9.07 -9.10
C ALA A 257 19.63 8.33 -9.51
N LYS A 258 19.76 7.05 -9.15
CA LYS A 258 20.92 6.19 -9.40
C LYS A 258 20.45 4.77 -9.68
N TYR A 259 21.06 4.13 -10.69
CA TYR A 259 20.75 2.74 -11.05
C TYR A 259 21.17 1.74 -9.96
N HIS A 260 22.31 2.01 -9.31
CA HIS A 260 22.87 1.16 -8.25
C HIS A 260 23.23 2.00 -7.01
N PRO A 261 22.25 2.42 -6.20
CA PRO A 261 22.53 3.13 -4.97
C PRO A 261 23.21 2.18 -3.96
N ASN A 262 24.18 2.69 -3.21
CA ASN A 262 24.64 1.96 -2.03
C ASN A 262 23.54 1.89 -0.95
N ILE A 263 23.67 0.94 -0.03
CA ILE A 263 22.67 0.67 1.00
C ILE A 263 22.34 1.92 1.84
N TRP A 264 23.33 2.77 2.15
CA TRP A 264 23.12 4.01 2.90
C TRP A 264 22.28 5.04 2.15
N THR A 265 22.49 5.16 0.84
CA THR A 265 21.70 6.05 -0.02
C THR A 265 20.27 5.56 -0.12
N PHE A 266 20.08 4.24 -0.27
CA PHE A 266 18.76 3.62 -0.27
C PHE A 266 18.03 3.86 1.06
N ILE A 267 18.66 3.56 2.20
CA ILE A 267 18.07 3.76 3.53
C ILE A 267 17.64 5.22 3.73
N ARG A 268 18.51 6.20 3.39
CA ARG A 268 18.15 7.63 3.48
C ARG A 268 16.94 7.99 2.62
N CYS A 269 16.83 7.42 1.42
CA CYS A 269 15.67 7.65 0.56
C CYS A 269 14.38 7.11 1.19
N ILE A 270 14.42 5.90 1.75
CA ILE A 270 13.28 5.27 2.43
C ILE A 270 12.86 6.06 3.67
N GLN A 271 13.81 6.47 4.52
CA GLN A 271 13.53 7.34 5.67
C GLN A 271 12.88 8.66 5.24
N GLY A 272 13.33 9.24 4.12
CA GLY A 272 12.70 10.42 3.53
C GLY A 272 11.27 10.16 3.04
N GLU A 273 10.95 8.96 2.56
CA GLU A 273 9.59 8.59 2.12
C GLU A 273 8.67 8.36 3.32
N GLU A 274 9.15 7.68 4.36
CA GLU A 274 8.45 7.52 5.64
C GLU A 274 8.07 8.88 6.24
N ASN A 275 9.03 9.81 6.34
CA ASN A 275 8.79 11.16 6.83
C ASN A 275 7.71 11.90 6.02
N ARG A 276 7.66 11.66 4.70
CA ARG A 276 6.65 12.25 3.81
C ARG A 276 5.27 11.65 4.08
N PHE A 277 5.17 10.32 4.21
CA PHE A 277 3.92 9.66 4.54
C PHE A 277 3.38 10.12 5.89
N ASN A 278 4.24 10.24 6.89
CA ASN A 278 3.88 10.80 8.19
C ASN A 278 3.32 12.22 8.08
N HIS A 279 3.91 13.07 7.23
CA HIS A 279 3.38 14.41 7.00
C HIS A 279 1.98 14.38 6.35
N VAL A 280 1.78 13.54 5.33
CA VAL A 280 0.46 13.38 4.69
C VAL A 280 -0.58 12.85 5.68
N LEU A 281 -0.20 11.89 6.53
CA LEU A 281 -1.08 11.33 7.55
C LEU A 281 -1.49 12.39 8.58
N ILE A 282 -0.56 13.22 9.04
CA ILE A 282 -0.86 14.35 9.94
C ILE A 282 -1.83 15.32 9.27
N GLN A 283 -1.64 15.64 7.99
CA GLN A 283 -2.54 16.49 7.23
C GLN A 283 -3.96 15.88 7.16
N MET A 284 -4.07 14.57 6.88
CA MET A 284 -5.35 13.86 6.83
C MET A 284 -6.05 13.83 8.19
N ILE A 285 -5.33 13.56 9.28
CA ILE A 285 -5.85 13.63 10.66
C ILE A 285 -6.33 15.05 10.98
N GLY A 286 -5.64 16.07 10.46
CA GLY A 286 -6.03 17.48 10.56
C GLY A 286 -7.20 17.89 9.66
N GLY A 287 -7.87 16.94 8.98
CA GLY A 287 -9.04 17.19 8.15
C GLY A 287 -8.75 17.61 6.71
N LEU A 288 -7.47 17.63 6.28
CA LEU A 288 -7.15 17.87 4.87
C LEU A 288 -7.49 16.62 4.04
N ALA A 289 -8.33 16.81 3.03
CA ALA A 289 -8.72 15.74 2.13
C ALA A 289 -7.53 15.19 1.34
N ALA A 290 -7.58 13.89 1.02
CA ALA A 290 -6.68 13.29 0.07
C ALA A 290 -6.76 14.01 -1.30
N ARG A 291 -5.66 13.96 -2.05
CA ARG A 291 -5.61 14.55 -3.39
C ARG A 291 -6.74 13.95 -4.27
N SER A 292 -7.61 14.81 -4.78
CA SER A 292 -8.73 14.39 -5.63
C SER A 292 -8.25 13.78 -6.95
N LYS A 293 -9.03 12.84 -7.50
CA LYS A 293 -8.84 12.31 -8.85
C LYS A 293 -9.03 13.44 -9.87
N THR A 294 -8.39 13.31 -11.04
CA THR A 294 -8.54 14.30 -12.12
C THR A 294 -9.99 14.35 -12.61
N ALA A 295 -10.43 15.52 -13.10
CA ALA A 295 -11.75 15.69 -13.69
C ALA A 295 -12.04 14.69 -14.81
N ALA A 296 -11.03 14.37 -15.64
CA ALA A 296 -11.14 13.38 -16.70
C ALA A 296 -11.42 11.96 -16.17
N THR A 297 -10.73 11.55 -15.10
CA THR A 297 -10.98 10.25 -14.45
C THR A 297 -12.39 10.20 -13.86
N ASN A 298 -12.86 11.29 -13.25
CA ASN A 298 -14.19 11.36 -12.69
C ASN A 298 -15.27 11.31 -13.78
N ALA A 299 -15.09 12.01 -14.89
CA ALA A 299 -16.01 11.96 -16.02
C ALA A 299 -16.13 10.54 -16.63
N ILE A 300 -15.00 9.83 -16.74
CA ILE A 300 -14.99 8.42 -17.18
C ILE A 300 -15.78 7.55 -16.20
N GLN A 301 -15.55 7.70 -14.89
CA GLN A 301 -16.26 6.94 -13.88
C GLN A 301 -17.76 7.24 -13.91
N GLN A 302 -18.16 8.51 -14.02
CA GLN A 302 -19.56 8.92 -14.14
C GLN A 302 -20.24 8.30 -15.36
N ARG A 303 -19.56 8.22 -16.51
CA ARG A 303 -20.09 7.56 -17.70
C ARG A 303 -20.33 6.07 -17.46
N ILE A 304 -19.40 5.38 -16.81
CA ILE A 304 -19.55 3.96 -16.47
C ILE A 304 -20.70 3.76 -15.48
N ASP A 305 -20.75 4.57 -14.43
CA ASP A 305 -21.81 4.51 -13.41
C ASP A 305 -23.19 4.75 -14.05
N THR A 306 -23.30 5.69 -15.00
CA THR A 306 -24.54 5.95 -15.76
C THR A 306 -24.95 4.76 -16.62
N LEU A 307 -23.99 4.13 -17.31
CA LEU A 307 -24.27 2.94 -18.13
C LEU A 307 -24.73 1.77 -17.26
N TYR A 308 -24.10 1.55 -16.11
CA TYR A 308 -24.53 0.50 -15.18
C TYR A 308 -25.92 0.76 -14.61
N LEU A 309 -26.24 2.01 -14.25
CA LEU A 309 -27.57 2.35 -13.76
C LEU A 309 -28.65 2.09 -14.83
N ARG A 310 -28.42 2.52 -16.07
CA ARG A 310 -29.34 2.26 -17.19
C ARG A 310 -29.52 0.77 -17.44
N TYR A 311 -28.45 -0.01 -17.37
CA TYR A 311 -28.52 -1.45 -17.52
C TYR A 311 -29.32 -2.12 -16.38
N GLN A 312 -29.08 -1.70 -15.13
CA GLN A 312 -29.82 -2.20 -13.95
C GLN A 312 -31.31 -1.87 -14.02
N ASN A 313 -31.67 -0.72 -14.60
CA ASN A 313 -33.05 -0.31 -14.81
C ASN A 313 -33.71 -0.99 -16.03
N ASN A 314 -32.98 -1.81 -16.78
CA ASN A 314 -33.39 -2.38 -18.06
C ASN A 314 -33.67 -1.33 -19.16
N ASP A 315 -33.07 -0.14 -19.07
CA ASP A 315 -33.16 0.92 -20.09
C ASP A 315 -32.27 0.63 -21.32
N ILE A 316 -31.29 -0.26 -21.17
CA ILE A 316 -30.36 -0.69 -22.23
C ILE A 316 -30.10 -2.19 -22.13
N THR A 317 -29.87 -2.80 -23.29
CA THR A 317 -29.47 -4.20 -23.44
C THR A 317 -28.00 -4.43 -23.09
N VAL A 318 -27.59 -5.70 -22.99
CA VAL A 318 -26.17 -6.07 -22.78
C VAL A 318 -25.28 -5.59 -23.93
N ASP A 319 -25.73 -5.67 -25.20
CA ASP A 319 -24.93 -5.18 -26.34
C ASP A 319 -24.81 -3.65 -26.31
N GLU A 320 -25.88 -2.91 -25.97
CA GLU A 320 -25.81 -1.46 -25.79
C GLU A 320 -24.88 -1.05 -24.64
N LEU A 321 -24.89 -1.80 -23.53
CA LEU A 321 -23.95 -1.62 -22.43
C LEU A 321 -22.51 -1.85 -22.92
N LEU A 322 -22.25 -2.96 -23.60
CA LEU A 322 -20.94 -3.32 -24.12
C LEU A 322 -20.42 -2.30 -25.14
N ASN A 323 -21.28 -1.85 -26.05
CA ASN A 323 -21.03 -0.72 -26.94
C ASN A 323 -20.66 0.54 -26.15
N GLY A 324 -21.44 0.90 -25.13
CA GLY A 324 -21.18 2.08 -24.31
C GLY A 324 -19.83 2.04 -23.58
N LEU A 325 -19.47 0.86 -23.06
CA LEU A 325 -18.23 0.61 -22.34
C LEU A 325 -17.00 0.58 -23.27
N SER A 326 -17.13 0.11 -24.51
CA SER A 326 -16.02 0.06 -25.48
C SER A 326 -15.41 1.45 -25.74
N TYR A 327 -16.23 2.51 -25.75
CA TYR A 327 -15.78 3.90 -25.89
C TYR A 327 -14.92 4.38 -24.70
N VAL A 328 -15.03 3.71 -23.54
CA VAL A 328 -14.24 4.03 -22.34
C VAL A 328 -12.85 3.39 -22.40
N VAL A 329 -12.69 2.27 -23.11
CA VAL A 329 -11.43 1.52 -23.26
C VAL A 329 -10.37 2.32 -24.07
N ALA A 330 -10.78 3.39 -24.74
CA ALA A 330 -10.02 4.06 -25.80
C ALA A 330 -8.90 5.02 -25.38
N LYS A 331 -8.93 5.61 -24.17
CA LYS A 331 -8.04 6.75 -23.85
C LYS A 331 -6.64 6.39 -23.35
N ASN A 332 -6.37 5.12 -23.03
CA ASN A 332 -5.13 4.73 -22.33
C ASN A 332 -4.15 3.87 -23.17
N THR A 333 -4.55 3.37 -24.34
CA THR A 333 -3.68 2.52 -25.17
C THR A 333 -2.70 3.31 -26.06
N THR A 334 -2.90 4.63 -26.21
CA THR A 334 -2.05 5.49 -27.06
C THR A 334 -1.03 6.34 -26.30
N SER A 335 -0.87 6.18 -24.99
CA SER A 335 0.10 6.96 -24.21
C SER A 335 0.90 6.10 -23.25
N LYS A 336 2.02 5.56 -23.77
CA LYS A 336 3.36 5.53 -23.14
C LYS A 336 4.36 4.88 -24.12
N ARG A 337 4.60 5.56 -25.25
CA ARG A 337 5.99 5.60 -25.77
C ARG A 337 6.77 6.51 -24.81
N LYS A 338 7.30 5.97 -23.72
CA LYS A 338 8.35 6.63 -22.94
C LYS A 338 9.34 5.60 -22.39
N LYS A 339 10.49 5.63 -23.06
CA LYS A 339 11.83 5.12 -22.74
C LYS A 339 12.00 3.61 -22.74
#